data_AF-A0A7X9IWI6-F1
#
_entry.id   AF-A0A7X9IWI6-F1
#
_cell.length_a   1.000
_cell.length_b   1.000
_cell.length_c   1.000
_cell.angle_alpha   90.00
_cell.angle_beta   90.00
_cell.angle_gamma   90.00
#
_symmetry.space_group_name_H-M   'P 1'
#
loop_
_entity.id
_entity.type
_entity.pdbx_description
1 polymer ?
#
loop_
_entity_poly.entity_id
_entity_poly.type
_entity_poly.pdbx_seq_one_letter_code
_entity_poly.pdbx_strand_id
1 'polypeptide(L)'
;MKRETEATVQPRSRMLCRPWPLAAAWLAASWVFPACDGDDREPALLAGEDVPAGDVEPADDVPVGPVRAAIDVLFVVDNSASMAQEQEVLSRALPEFLRRLYAEAEARGVEADVHVGVTSTDAGTAGYAVTTCGEPDGGDRGCLLHEPSPLFAGCDPGYPPFLSRSSADGAAYPIDELADDLACVATLGTQGCGFEQPFGAARRAVGEAAAAGGCNEGFLRPGSAVAVIYVSDEDDCTVAEDHPEMFDPERTDLGHLNVRCVLHRERTTAVAEEAAALRALEAAGHVVVVGAIVGVPVDEPACTGFGDELEGCLASAAMAERIDPVSPSELVPSCNTAMGLAFPPRRFVELAQAFGDRAYVASICVPDYKDLLVRLAGRLFSSP
;
A
#
# COMPACT_ATOMS: atom_id res chain seq x y z
N MET A 1 42.06 -38.55 -30.36
CA MET A 1 41.35 -39.85 -30.41
C MET A 1 39.89 -39.61 -30.77
N LYS A 2 39.29 -40.47 -31.61
CA LYS A 2 37.85 -40.46 -31.94
C LYS A 2 37.08 -41.47 -31.08
N ARG A 3 35.79 -41.16 -30.83
CA ARG A 3 34.59 -42.03 -30.73
C ARG A 3 33.45 -41.15 -30.14
N GLU A 4 32.27 -40.90 -30.71
CA GLU A 4 31.36 -41.70 -31.58
C GLU A 4 30.98 -43.04 -30.92
N THR A 5 29.72 -43.44 -30.71
CA THR A 5 28.36 -42.87 -30.93
C THR A 5 27.49 -43.22 -29.68
N GLU A 6 26.15 -43.15 -29.56
CA GLU A 6 25.00 -43.06 -30.49
C GLU A 6 23.73 -42.51 -29.77
N ALA A 7 22.57 -42.50 -30.45
CA ALA A 7 21.23 -42.24 -29.87
C ALA A 7 20.23 -43.34 -30.29
N THR A 8 19.15 -43.56 -29.54
CA THR A 8 18.10 -44.53 -29.92
C THR A 8 16.68 -44.03 -29.59
N VAL A 9 15.71 -44.48 -30.39
CA VAL A 9 14.38 -43.86 -30.59
C VAL A 9 13.23 -44.62 -29.90
N GLN A 10 12.11 -43.91 -29.66
CA GLN A 10 10.83 -44.40 -29.09
C GLN A 10 10.20 -45.61 -29.83
N PRO A 11 9.14 -46.20 -29.23
CA PRO A 11 7.84 -46.12 -29.92
C PRO A 11 6.62 -45.80 -29.02
N ARG A 12 5.53 -45.35 -29.68
CA ARG A 12 4.20 -45.04 -29.10
C ARG A 12 3.30 -46.29 -28.97
N SER A 13 2.37 -46.28 -28.00
CA SER A 13 1.04 -46.96 -28.05
C SER A 13 0.14 -46.34 -26.97
N ARG A 14 -0.93 -45.61 -27.31
CA ARG A 14 -2.31 -46.04 -27.67
C ARG A 14 -3.21 -46.44 -26.47
N MET A 15 -4.30 -45.68 -26.36
CA MET A 15 -5.53 -45.81 -25.54
C MET A 15 -5.93 -47.21 -25.04
N LEU A 16 -6.64 -47.24 -23.91
CA LEU A 16 -7.91 -47.95 -23.74
C LEU A 16 -8.71 -47.41 -22.54
N CYS A 17 -10.04 -47.32 -22.67
CA CYS A 17 -10.98 -46.87 -21.63
C CYS A 17 -11.84 -48.02 -21.07
N ARG A 18 -12.57 -47.73 -19.98
CA ARG A 18 -13.70 -48.49 -19.38
C ARG A 18 -13.33 -49.74 -18.55
N PRO A 19 -14.26 -50.31 -17.78
CA PRO A 19 -14.99 -49.70 -16.64
C PRO A 19 -15.10 -50.67 -15.44
N TRP A 20 -15.68 -50.30 -14.28
CA TRP A 20 -16.33 -51.23 -13.32
C TRP A 20 -17.10 -50.50 -12.19
N PRO A 21 -18.02 -51.15 -11.43
CA PRO A 21 -19.44 -50.95 -11.75
C PRO A 21 -20.34 -50.52 -10.57
N LEU A 22 -21.63 -50.36 -10.90
CA LEU A 22 -22.73 -50.03 -9.98
C LEU A 22 -22.95 -51.08 -8.88
N ALA A 23 -23.30 -50.61 -7.68
CA ALA A 23 -24.20 -51.31 -6.76
C ALA A 23 -25.05 -50.27 -6.01
N ALA A 24 -26.37 -50.51 -5.93
CA ALA A 24 -27.32 -49.60 -5.31
C ALA A 24 -27.82 -50.16 -3.96
N ALA A 25 -28.21 -49.29 -3.05
CA ALA A 25 -29.09 -49.64 -1.93
C ALA A 25 -30.05 -48.48 -1.63
N TRP A 26 -31.35 -48.79 -1.59
CA TRP A 26 -32.41 -47.87 -1.21
C TRP A 26 -32.57 -47.86 0.31
N LEU A 27 -33.01 -46.73 0.87
CA LEU A 27 -33.98 -46.69 1.97
C LEU A 27 -34.72 -45.34 1.95
N ALA A 28 -36.03 -45.38 2.17
CA ALA A 28 -36.92 -44.23 2.07
C ALA A 28 -37.39 -43.75 3.46
N ALA A 29 -37.63 -42.45 3.59
CA ALA A 29 -38.45 -41.89 4.66
C ALA A 29 -39.31 -40.76 4.08
N SER A 30 -40.62 -40.86 4.25
CA SER A 30 -41.63 -39.99 3.66
C SER A 30 -42.10 -38.91 4.63
N TRP A 31 -42.41 -37.72 4.08
CA TRP A 31 -43.26 -36.73 4.74
C TRP A 31 -44.40 -36.36 3.80
N VAL A 32 -45.61 -36.27 4.34
CA VAL A 32 -46.87 -36.03 3.61
C VAL A 32 -47.41 -34.67 4.02
N PHE A 33 -47.79 -33.85 3.04
CA PHE A 33 -48.80 -32.81 3.19
C PHE A 33 -49.70 -32.79 1.94
N PRO A 34 -50.98 -32.37 2.08
CA PRO A 34 -52.04 -32.81 1.19
C PRO A 34 -52.24 -31.94 -0.06
N ALA A 35 -52.80 -32.55 -1.10
CA ALA A 35 -53.35 -31.86 -2.26
C ALA A 35 -54.86 -31.65 -2.11
N CYS A 36 -55.38 -30.62 -2.79
CA CYS A 36 -56.78 -30.49 -3.19
C CYS A 36 -56.82 -30.11 -4.68
N ASP A 37 -57.81 -30.67 -5.42
CA ASP A 37 -58.22 -30.24 -6.76
C ASP A 37 -58.58 -28.74 -6.81
N GLY A 38 -58.65 -28.03 -7.94
CA GLY A 38 -58.59 -28.40 -9.36
C GLY A 38 -59.49 -27.46 -10.19
N ASP A 39 -59.77 -27.82 -11.45
CA ASP A 39 -60.70 -27.19 -12.42
C ASP A 39 -60.20 -26.02 -13.30
N ASP A 40 -60.72 -26.00 -14.53
CA ASP A 40 -60.25 -25.24 -15.69
C ASP A 40 -60.96 -23.87 -15.86
N ARG A 41 -60.25 -22.87 -16.44
CA ARG A 41 -60.83 -21.88 -17.40
C ARG A 41 -59.78 -20.93 -17.97
N GLU A 42 -59.91 -20.65 -19.27
CA GLU A 42 -59.12 -19.67 -20.01
C GLU A 42 -59.37 -18.22 -19.52
N PRO A 43 -58.35 -17.35 -19.48
CA PRO A 43 -58.55 -15.91 -19.55
C PRO A 43 -58.80 -15.50 -21.01
N ALA A 44 -59.88 -14.76 -21.24
CA ALA A 44 -60.30 -14.34 -22.58
C ALA A 44 -59.30 -13.39 -23.25
N LEU A 45 -59.21 -13.50 -24.59
CA LEU A 45 -58.57 -12.51 -25.47
C LEU A 45 -59.09 -11.09 -25.18
N LEU A 46 -58.18 -10.20 -24.79
CA LEU A 46 -58.32 -8.77 -25.02
C LEU A 46 -57.48 -8.41 -26.24
N ALA A 47 -58.15 -8.00 -27.33
CA ALA A 47 -57.52 -7.11 -28.30
C ALA A 47 -57.14 -5.81 -27.55
N GLY A 48 -56.02 -5.16 -27.82
CA GLY A 48 -55.25 -5.18 -29.07
C GLY A 48 -55.12 -3.73 -29.52
N GLU A 49 -54.21 -3.01 -28.86
CA GLU A 49 -53.80 -1.67 -29.29
C GLU A 49 -52.48 -1.82 -30.03
N ASP A 50 -52.53 -1.63 -31.35
CA ASP A 50 -51.37 -1.71 -32.24
C ASP A 50 -50.40 -0.56 -31.92
N VAL A 51 -49.39 -0.82 -31.10
CA VAL A 51 -48.20 0.02 -31.05
C VAL A 51 -47.44 -0.20 -32.37
N PRO A 52 -47.25 0.84 -33.21
CA PRO A 52 -46.50 0.67 -34.43
C PRO A 52 -45.07 0.25 -34.07
N ALA A 53 -44.59 -0.82 -34.69
CA ALA A 53 -43.19 -1.20 -34.63
C ALA A 53 -42.37 -0.12 -35.34
N GLY A 54 -41.95 0.90 -34.59
CA GLY A 54 -40.90 1.80 -35.02
C GLY A 54 -39.62 0.99 -35.16
N ASP A 55 -38.94 1.17 -36.29
CA ASP A 55 -37.67 0.50 -36.57
C ASP A 55 -36.67 0.84 -35.46
N VAL A 56 -36.35 -0.16 -34.62
CA VAL A 56 -35.23 -0.06 -33.70
C VAL A 56 -33.97 -0.27 -34.53
N GLU A 57 -33.48 0.83 -35.09
CA GLU A 57 -32.11 0.92 -35.61
C GLU A 57 -31.18 0.29 -34.54
N PRO A 58 -30.26 -0.61 -34.93
CA PRO A 58 -29.30 -1.14 -33.98
C PRO A 58 -28.54 0.05 -33.39
N ALA A 59 -28.49 0.15 -32.06
CA ALA A 59 -27.73 1.19 -31.42
C ALA A 59 -26.29 1.11 -31.92
N ASP A 60 -25.82 2.18 -32.59
CA ASP A 60 -24.44 2.30 -33.02
C ASP A 60 -23.52 1.97 -31.85
N ASP A 61 -22.41 1.27 -32.12
CA ASP A 61 -21.33 1.07 -31.15
C ASP A 61 -20.78 2.45 -30.75
N VAL A 62 -21.39 3.06 -29.73
CA VAL A 62 -20.87 4.24 -29.05
C VAL A 62 -19.47 3.86 -28.61
N PRO A 63 -18.41 4.56 -29.08
CA PRO A 63 -17.07 4.26 -28.64
C PRO A 63 -17.01 4.43 -27.12
N VAL A 64 -16.95 3.31 -26.41
CA VAL A 64 -16.71 3.32 -24.96
C VAL A 64 -15.30 3.87 -24.82
N GLY A 65 -15.22 5.15 -24.41
CA GLY A 65 -13.95 5.79 -24.10
C GLY A 65 -13.19 4.96 -23.07
N PRO A 66 -11.85 5.11 -23.00
CA PRO A 66 -11.04 4.36 -22.05
C PRO A 66 -11.63 4.52 -20.64
N VAL A 67 -11.75 3.40 -19.92
CA VAL A 67 -12.26 3.44 -18.54
C VAL A 67 -11.27 4.25 -17.72
N ARG A 68 -11.72 5.37 -17.15
CA ARG A 68 -10.88 6.21 -16.30
C ARG A 68 -10.74 5.58 -14.92
N ALA A 69 -9.52 5.43 -14.44
CA ALA A 69 -9.23 4.93 -13.10
C ALA A 69 -8.61 6.05 -12.26
N ALA A 70 -9.30 6.45 -11.20
CA ALA A 70 -8.74 7.31 -10.18
C ALA A 70 -7.75 6.51 -9.31
N ILE A 71 -6.54 7.04 -9.13
CA ILE A 71 -5.45 6.42 -8.36
C ILE A 71 -4.89 7.47 -7.40
N ASP A 72 -5.00 7.26 -6.10
CA ASP A 72 -4.50 8.18 -5.08
C ASP A 72 -3.28 7.54 -4.40
N VAL A 73 -2.11 8.17 -4.52
CA VAL A 73 -0.84 7.65 -3.98
C VAL A 73 -0.36 8.53 -2.84
N LEU A 74 -0.35 8.00 -1.63
CA LEU A 74 0.23 8.63 -0.46
C LEU A 74 1.63 8.06 -0.21
N PHE A 75 2.65 8.90 -0.23
CA PHE A 75 3.95 8.59 0.36
C PHE A 75 3.98 9.11 1.81
N VAL A 76 4.40 8.24 2.73
CA VAL A 76 4.62 8.55 4.15
C VAL A 76 6.11 8.41 4.38
N VAL A 77 6.81 9.53 4.38
CA VAL A 77 8.28 9.58 4.29
C VAL A 77 8.85 10.06 5.61
N ASP A 78 9.72 9.26 6.20
CA ASP A 78 10.44 9.70 7.38
C ASP A 78 11.44 10.83 7.05
N ASN A 79 11.44 11.83 7.92
CA ASN A 79 12.26 13.04 7.86
C ASN A 79 13.13 13.20 9.10
N SER A 80 13.39 12.11 9.82
CA SER A 80 14.37 12.02 10.90
C SER A 80 15.81 12.31 10.42
N ALA A 81 16.75 12.31 11.35
CA ALA A 81 18.13 12.70 11.09
C ALA A 81 18.91 11.76 10.16
N SER A 82 18.54 10.48 10.08
CA SER A 82 19.25 9.43 9.34
C SER A 82 18.90 9.38 7.85
N MET A 83 17.63 9.64 7.50
CA MET A 83 16.99 9.43 6.19
C MET A 83 17.55 10.19 4.97
N ALA A 84 18.67 10.90 5.10
CA ALA A 84 19.22 11.74 4.03
C ALA A 84 19.59 10.92 2.78
N GLN A 85 20.10 9.70 2.95
CA GLN A 85 20.54 8.84 1.86
C GLN A 85 19.35 8.14 1.20
N GLU A 86 18.37 7.76 2.00
CA GLU A 86 17.15 7.03 1.67
C GLU A 86 16.21 7.94 0.86
N GLN A 87 16.04 9.21 1.25
CA GLN A 87 15.32 10.21 0.44
C GLN A 87 16.02 10.47 -0.93
N GLU A 88 17.35 10.40 -0.98
CA GLU A 88 18.11 10.51 -2.25
C GLU A 88 17.91 9.27 -3.15
N VAL A 89 17.74 8.08 -2.58
CA VAL A 89 17.37 6.86 -3.34
C VAL A 89 15.91 6.92 -3.79
N LEU A 90 15.00 7.38 -2.93
CA LEU A 90 13.58 7.54 -3.24
C LEU A 90 13.37 8.48 -4.42
N SER A 91 13.91 9.70 -4.38
CA SER A 91 13.80 10.71 -5.46
C SER A 91 14.25 10.17 -6.83
N ARG A 92 15.31 9.35 -6.87
CA ARG A 92 15.77 8.68 -8.11
C ARG A 92 14.86 7.55 -8.61
N ALA A 93 14.01 6.99 -7.75
CA ALA A 93 13.10 5.90 -8.09
C ALA A 93 11.73 6.38 -8.60
N LEU A 94 11.27 7.56 -8.15
CA LEU A 94 9.97 8.15 -8.49
C LEU A 94 9.69 8.28 -10.02
N PRO A 95 10.64 8.69 -10.88
CA PRO A 95 10.37 8.78 -12.32
C PRO A 95 10.05 7.43 -12.95
N GLU A 96 10.70 6.35 -12.50
CA GLU A 96 10.43 5.00 -13.01
C GLU A 96 9.08 4.46 -12.51
N PHE A 97 8.75 4.75 -11.23
CA PHE A 97 7.43 4.42 -10.67
C PHE A 97 6.29 5.04 -11.48
N LEU A 98 6.33 6.35 -11.71
CA LEU A 98 5.27 7.06 -12.42
C LEU A 98 5.19 6.60 -13.88
N ARG A 99 6.32 6.48 -14.59
CA ARG A 99 6.34 5.92 -15.96
C ARG A 99 5.73 4.52 -16.00
N ARG A 100 6.04 3.65 -15.03
CA ARG A 100 5.46 2.30 -14.97
C ARG A 100 3.96 2.33 -14.66
N LEU A 101 3.51 3.17 -13.75
CA LEU A 101 2.10 3.33 -13.40
C LEU A 101 1.25 3.69 -14.63
N TYR A 102 1.69 4.69 -15.40
CA TYR A 102 1.00 5.08 -16.64
C TYR A 102 1.11 4.03 -17.75
N ALA A 103 2.26 3.36 -17.89
CA ALA A 103 2.42 2.28 -18.88
C ALA A 103 1.55 1.04 -18.56
N GLU A 104 1.38 0.71 -17.28
CA GLU A 104 0.47 -0.36 -16.83
C GLU A 104 -1.01 0.00 -17.08
N ALA A 105 -1.38 1.29 -16.95
CA ALA A 105 -2.71 1.79 -17.32
C ALA A 105 -2.95 1.69 -18.83
N GLU A 106 -2.02 2.19 -19.63
CA GLU A 106 -2.08 2.15 -21.10
C GLU A 106 -2.18 0.70 -21.61
N ALA A 107 -1.37 -0.21 -21.06
CA ALA A 107 -1.40 -1.64 -21.40
C ALA A 107 -2.75 -2.33 -21.06
N ARG A 108 -3.57 -1.74 -20.18
CA ARG A 108 -4.93 -2.19 -19.84
C ARG A 108 -6.04 -1.43 -20.56
N GLY A 109 -5.71 -0.42 -21.38
CA GLY A 109 -6.69 0.45 -22.03
C GLY A 109 -7.40 1.41 -21.06
N VAL A 110 -6.74 1.75 -19.94
CA VAL A 110 -7.27 2.57 -18.84
C VAL A 110 -6.69 3.98 -18.91
N GLU A 111 -7.54 5.00 -18.78
CA GLU A 111 -7.09 6.38 -18.57
C GLU A 111 -6.76 6.54 -17.08
N ALA A 112 -5.48 6.43 -16.71
CA ALA A 112 -5.06 6.69 -15.34
C ALA A 112 -5.19 8.17 -15.02
N ASP A 113 -5.78 8.45 -13.87
CA ASP A 113 -5.99 9.76 -13.29
C ASP A 113 -5.40 9.76 -11.89
N VAL A 114 -4.21 10.32 -11.71
CA VAL A 114 -3.37 10.12 -10.54
C VAL A 114 -3.34 11.37 -9.67
N HIS A 115 -3.65 11.21 -8.39
CA HIS A 115 -3.26 12.14 -7.33
C HIS A 115 -2.07 11.54 -6.61
N VAL A 116 -1.04 12.34 -6.31
CA VAL A 116 0.08 11.90 -5.48
C VAL A 116 0.44 12.97 -4.45
N GLY A 117 0.52 12.56 -3.19
CA GLY A 117 0.81 13.41 -2.05
C GLY A 117 1.89 12.80 -1.17
N VAL A 118 2.58 13.65 -0.40
CA VAL A 118 3.58 13.26 0.58
C VAL A 118 3.17 13.79 1.95
N THR A 119 3.32 12.99 3.00
CA THR A 119 3.27 13.44 4.40
C THR A 119 4.47 12.86 5.16
N SER A 120 4.84 13.45 6.29
CA SER A 120 5.94 12.95 7.12
C SER A 120 5.50 11.84 8.07
N THR A 121 6.41 11.36 8.90
CA THR A 121 6.15 10.49 10.07
C THR A 121 5.74 11.27 11.33
N ASP A 122 5.74 12.61 11.32
CA ASP A 122 5.44 13.42 12.50
C ASP A 122 3.93 13.55 12.76
N ALA A 123 3.42 12.67 13.64
CA ALA A 123 2.05 12.73 14.17
C ALA A 123 1.92 13.52 15.49
N GLY A 124 2.99 14.20 15.93
CA GLY A 124 3.09 14.97 17.17
C GLY A 124 3.32 14.13 18.42
N THR A 125 3.81 14.80 19.47
CA THR A 125 4.25 14.20 20.74
C THR A 125 3.28 14.48 21.89
N ALA A 126 1.98 14.60 21.59
CA ALA A 126 0.90 14.90 22.53
C ALA A 126 1.18 16.10 23.47
N GLY A 127 1.84 17.14 22.95
CA GLY A 127 2.21 18.36 23.69
C GLY A 127 3.49 18.25 24.53
N TYR A 128 4.16 17.08 24.56
CA TYR A 128 5.45 16.93 25.24
C TYR A 128 6.60 17.49 24.40
N ALA A 129 7.45 18.32 25.00
CA ALA A 129 8.61 18.90 24.34
C ALA A 129 9.73 17.85 24.15
N VAL A 130 9.75 17.20 22.98
CA VAL A 130 10.81 16.29 22.54
C VAL A 130 11.80 17.05 21.65
N THR A 131 13.11 16.89 21.88
CA THR A 131 14.15 17.77 21.30
C THR A 131 14.19 17.82 19.78
N THR A 132 13.77 16.75 19.10
CA THR A 132 13.72 16.63 17.63
C THR A 132 12.36 17.00 17.03
N CYS A 133 11.30 17.13 17.84
CA CYS A 133 9.93 17.27 17.36
C CYS A 133 9.47 18.73 17.51
N GLY A 134 9.48 19.45 16.39
CA GLY A 134 9.20 20.90 16.37
C GLY A 134 7.76 21.27 16.67
N GLU A 135 6.81 20.40 16.31
CA GLU A 135 5.36 20.63 16.42
C GLU A 135 4.71 19.61 17.38
N PRO A 136 4.91 19.73 18.71
CA PRO A 136 4.46 18.72 19.68
C PRO A 136 2.93 18.58 19.74
N ASP A 137 2.18 19.61 19.37
CA ASP A 137 0.72 19.65 19.36
C ASP A 137 0.12 19.09 18.04
N GLY A 138 0.49 17.84 17.73
CA GLY A 138 -0.10 17.05 16.64
C GLY A 138 0.75 16.92 15.37
N GLY A 139 1.99 17.42 15.36
CA GLY A 139 2.94 17.26 14.26
C GLY A 139 2.44 17.93 12.98
N ASP A 140 2.69 17.27 11.85
CA ASP A 140 2.12 17.68 10.56
C ASP A 140 0.61 17.38 10.46
N ARG A 141 0.01 16.73 11.48
CA ARG A 141 -1.41 16.34 11.56
C ARG A 141 -1.87 15.44 10.40
N GLY A 142 -0.92 14.78 9.71
CA GLY A 142 -1.17 14.06 8.47
C GLY A 142 -1.50 14.96 7.27
N CYS A 143 -1.25 16.27 7.37
CA CYS A 143 -1.41 17.18 6.23
C CYS A 143 -0.36 16.87 5.15
N LEU A 144 -0.75 17.03 3.88
CA LEU A 144 0.17 16.83 2.77
C LEU A 144 1.12 18.03 2.62
N LEU A 145 2.37 17.69 2.37
CA LEU A 145 3.50 18.60 2.28
C LEU A 145 3.60 19.17 0.87
N HIS A 146 3.79 20.48 0.81
CA HIS A 146 3.68 21.28 -0.40
C HIS A 146 4.80 22.33 -0.52
N GLU A 147 5.75 22.35 0.41
CA GLU A 147 6.97 23.14 0.33
C GLU A 147 8.16 22.16 0.32
N PRO A 148 9.13 22.29 -0.60
CA PRO A 148 10.29 21.39 -0.65
C PRO A 148 11.29 21.76 0.45
N SER A 149 12.19 20.82 0.80
CA SER A 149 13.30 21.14 1.69
C SER A 149 14.21 22.23 1.09
N PRO A 150 14.59 23.28 1.85
CA PRO A 150 15.50 24.33 1.36
C PRO A 150 16.93 23.81 1.09
N LEU A 151 17.21 22.55 1.43
CA LEU A 151 18.46 21.86 1.12
C LEU A 151 18.48 21.30 -0.31
N PHE A 152 17.33 21.16 -0.97
CA PHE A 152 17.24 20.66 -2.34
C PHE A 152 17.11 21.82 -3.34
N ALA A 153 18.02 21.88 -4.31
CA ALA A 153 18.07 22.97 -5.28
C ALA A 153 17.37 22.59 -6.60
N GLY A 154 16.70 23.56 -7.21
CA GLY A 154 15.99 23.37 -8.48
C GLY A 154 14.47 23.18 -8.35
N CYS A 155 13.97 23.11 -7.12
CA CYS A 155 12.54 23.07 -6.83
C CYS A 155 11.89 24.45 -6.88
N ASP A 156 10.59 24.49 -7.18
CA ASP A 156 9.76 25.68 -7.00
C ASP A 156 9.50 25.96 -5.51
N PRO A 157 9.23 27.21 -5.12
CA PRO A 157 9.08 27.58 -3.69
C PRO A 157 7.83 27.00 -3.03
N GLY A 158 6.93 26.37 -3.78
CA GLY A 158 5.74 25.72 -3.27
C GLY A 158 4.92 25.07 -4.38
N TYR A 159 4.19 24.01 -4.02
CA TYR A 159 3.42 23.12 -4.87
C TYR A 159 1.95 23.11 -4.42
N PRO A 160 1.03 22.47 -5.17
CA PRO A 160 -0.27 22.08 -4.63
C PRO A 160 -0.13 21.04 -3.49
N PRO A 161 -1.09 20.92 -2.56
CA PRO A 161 -1.08 19.88 -1.51
C PRO A 161 -0.95 18.44 -2.02
N PHE A 162 -1.40 18.17 -3.23
CA PHE A 162 -1.11 16.94 -3.95
C PHE A 162 -0.95 17.27 -5.44
N LEU A 163 -0.01 16.60 -6.10
CA LEU A 163 0.17 16.73 -7.54
C LEU A 163 -0.91 15.90 -8.24
N SER A 164 -1.53 16.45 -9.27
CA SER A 164 -2.64 15.81 -10.01
C SER A 164 -2.31 15.76 -11.50
N ARG A 165 -2.49 14.59 -12.11
CA ARG A 165 -2.23 14.37 -13.53
C ARG A 165 -3.08 13.22 -14.06
N SER A 166 -3.76 13.41 -15.18
CA SER A 166 -4.38 12.32 -15.95
C SER A 166 -3.57 11.96 -17.19
N SER A 167 -3.83 10.79 -17.78
CA SER A 167 -3.24 10.40 -19.06
C SER A 167 -3.62 11.36 -20.20
N ALA A 168 -4.75 12.07 -20.09
CA ALA A 168 -5.17 13.10 -21.04
C ALA A 168 -4.30 14.39 -20.97
N ASP A 169 -3.69 14.67 -19.82
CA ASP A 169 -2.86 15.86 -19.60
C ASP A 169 -1.43 15.73 -20.15
N GLY A 170 -1.10 14.63 -20.84
CA GLY A 170 0.28 14.22 -21.09
C GLY A 170 1.18 15.18 -21.90
N ALA A 171 0.61 16.19 -22.58
CA ALA A 171 1.35 17.26 -23.23
C ALA A 171 1.40 18.57 -22.43
N ALA A 172 0.54 18.72 -21.41
CA ALA A 172 0.47 19.88 -20.53
C ALA A 172 1.26 19.67 -19.23
N TYR A 173 1.32 18.43 -18.74
CA TYR A 173 2.14 18.02 -17.60
C TYR A 173 2.83 16.67 -17.93
N PRO A 174 4.09 16.68 -18.42
CA PRO A 174 4.85 15.46 -18.72
C PRO A 174 5.06 14.58 -17.48
N ILE A 175 5.22 13.26 -17.68
CA ILE A 175 5.48 12.32 -16.56
C ILE A 175 6.80 12.66 -15.85
N ASP A 176 7.81 13.09 -16.60
CA ASP A 176 9.12 13.46 -16.06
C ASP A 176 9.05 14.72 -15.20
N GLU A 177 8.21 15.70 -15.59
CA GLU A 177 7.97 16.94 -14.82
C GLU A 177 7.23 16.65 -13.51
N LEU A 178 6.17 15.84 -13.57
CA LEU A 178 5.49 15.32 -12.37
C LEU A 178 6.45 14.56 -11.44
N ALA A 179 7.44 13.85 -11.98
CA ALA A 179 8.39 13.10 -11.19
C ALA A 179 9.44 13.99 -10.52
N ASP A 180 9.91 15.04 -11.20
CA ASP A 180 10.82 16.04 -10.65
C ASP A 180 10.12 16.86 -9.55
N ASP A 181 8.87 17.28 -9.76
CA ASP A 181 8.03 17.95 -8.76
C ASP A 181 7.77 17.05 -7.54
N LEU A 182 7.45 15.77 -7.77
CA LEU A 182 7.24 14.81 -6.69
C LEU A 182 8.53 14.56 -5.90
N ALA A 183 9.69 14.52 -6.56
CA ALA A 183 10.99 14.41 -5.88
C ALA A 183 11.29 15.63 -5.00
N CYS A 184 10.87 16.82 -5.43
CA CYS A 184 10.97 18.05 -4.65
C CYS A 184 10.13 18.01 -3.36
N VAL A 185 8.88 17.54 -3.41
CA VAL A 185 8.04 17.40 -2.20
C VAL A 185 8.29 16.11 -1.40
N ALA A 186 8.94 15.10 -1.99
CA ALA A 186 9.33 13.87 -1.28
C ALA A 186 10.67 13.98 -0.53
N THR A 187 11.51 14.96 -0.88
CA THR A 187 12.77 15.23 -0.19
C THR A 187 12.54 16.24 0.93
N LEU A 188 12.00 15.76 2.04
CA LEU A 188 11.61 16.55 3.21
C LEU A 188 12.82 17.16 3.95
N GLY A 189 13.99 16.56 3.78
CA GLY A 189 15.16 16.81 4.61
C GLY A 189 15.11 15.99 5.91
N THR A 190 16.03 16.30 6.83
CA THR A 190 16.36 15.45 7.98
C THR A 190 16.34 16.21 9.31
N GLN A 191 15.31 17.05 9.50
CA GLN A 191 15.13 17.90 10.68
C GLN A 191 13.76 17.68 11.36
N GLY A 192 13.09 16.57 11.03
CA GLY A 192 11.80 16.18 11.59
C GLY A 192 11.90 15.42 12.90
N CYS A 193 10.73 15.03 13.40
CA CYS A 193 10.56 14.35 14.68
C CYS A 193 11.10 12.91 14.62
N GLY A 194 12.29 12.69 15.19
CA GLY A 194 12.83 11.36 15.50
C GLY A 194 12.08 10.62 16.64
N PHE A 195 10.75 10.65 16.57
CA PHE A 195 9.82 9.80 17.31
C PHE A 195 8.72 9.44 16.30
N GLU A 196 9.06 8.53 15.41
CA GLU A 196 8.40 8.33 14.13
C GLU A 196 7.07 7.59 14.25
N GLN A 197 5.99 8.17 13.74
CA GLN A 197 4.64 7.61 13.83
C GLN A 197 3.99 7.44 12.45
N PRO A 198 4.62 6.68 11.52
CA PRO A 198 4.15 6.51 10.15
C PRO A 198 2.70 6.05 10.07
N PHE A 199 2.26 5.09 10.88
CA PHE A 199 0.86 4.63 10.86
C PHE A 199 -0.09 5.73 11.33
N GLY A 200 0.24 6.41 12.44
CA GLY A 200 -0.51 7.55 12.94
C GLY A 200 -0.64 8.69 11.92
N ALA A 201 0.44 9.01 11.21
CA ALA A 201 0.46 10.02 10.16
C ALA A 201 -0.38 9.61 8.94
N ALA A 202 -0.18 8.38 8.42
CA ALA A 202 -0.94 7.83 7.31
C ALA A 202 -2.45 7.83 7.57
N ARG A 203 -2.85 7.31 8.74
CA ARG A 203 -4.24 7.23 9.19
C ARG A 203 -4.91 8.59 9.31
N ARG A 204 -4.18 9.63 9.75
CA ARG A 204 -4.67 11.02 9.72
C ARG A 204 -4.80 11.51 8.28
N ALA A 205 -3.78 11.28 7.45
CA ALA A 205 -3.68 11.77 6.08
C ALA A 205 -4.80 11.25 5.16
N VAL A 206 -5.18 9.98 5.28
CA VAL A 206 -6.29 9.35 4.54
C VAL A 206 -7.64 9.41 5.28
N GLY A 207 -7.64 9.91 6.52
CA GLY A 207 -8.80 9.98 7.40
C GLY A 207 -9.29 11.41 7.61
N GLU A 208 -9.09 11.94 8.82
CA GLU A 208 -9.55 13.28 9.23
C GLU A 208 -9.04 14.39 8.29
N ALA A 209 -7.78 14.32 7.85
CA ALA A 209 -7.20 15.33 6.97
C ALA A 209 -7.82 15.30 5.57
N ALA A 210 -8.21 14.14 5.04
CA ALA A 210 -8.86 13.99 3.72
C ALA A 210 -10.37 14.29 3.74
N ALA A 211 -10.99 14.36 4.93
CA ALA A 211 -12.40 14.69 5.08
C ALA A 211 -12.71 16.16 4.69
N ALA A 212 -13.99 16.47 4.48
CA ALA A 212 -14.43 17.83 4.17
C ALA A 212 -14.06 18.82 5.28
N GLY A 213 -13.36 19.90 4.93
CA GLY A 213 -12.78 20.88 5.86
C GLY A 213 -11.38 20.51 6.39
N GLY A 214 -10.85 19.33 6.04
CA GLY A 214 -9.49 18.90 6.36
C GLY A 214 -8.43 19.48 5.41
N CYS A 215 -7.16 19.42 5.80
CA CYS A 215 -6.05 19.99 5.02
C CYS A 215 -5.73 19.23 3.71
N ASN A 216 -6.23 18.00 3.56
CA ASN A 216 -6.09 17.15 2.37
C ASN A 216 -7.43 16.99 1.64
N GLU A 217 -8.41 17.89 1.87
CA GLU A 217 -9.71 17.82 1.19
C GLU A 217 -9.52 17.73 -0.33
N GLY A 218 -10.15 16.72 -0.95
CA GLY A 218 -10.05 16.45 -2.38
C GLY A 218 -8.87 15.57 -2.81
N PHE A 219 -7.98 15.17 -1.90
CA PHE A 219 -6.92 14.19 -2.19
C PHE A 219 -7.51 12.83 -2.55
N LEU A 220 -8.32 12.25 -1.66
CA LEU A 220 -8.99 10.97 -1.90
C LEU A 220 -10.24 11.14 -2.76
N ARG A 221 -10.34 10.36 -3.84
CA ARG A 221 -11.47 10.38 -4.78
C ARG A 221 -12.36 9.14 -4.62
N PRO A 222 -13.70 9.27 -4.68
CA PRO A 222 -14.60 8.14 -4.46
C PRO A 222 -14.29 6.93 -5.36
N GLY A 223 -14.05 5.77 -4.74
CA GLY A 223 -13.77 4.52 -5.45
C GLY A 223 -12.41 4.44 -6.15
N SER A 224 -11.45 5.28 -5.76
CA SER A 224 -10.08 5.23 -6.26
C SER A 224 -9.32 3.96 -5.83
N ALA A 225 -8.28 3.62 -6.57
CA ALA A 225 -7.22 2.75 -6.06
C ALA A 225 -6.26 3.59 -5.21
N VAL A 226 -6.13 3.26 -3.92
CA VAL A 226 -5.30 3.97 -2.95
C VAL A 226 -4.02 3.18 -2.69
N ALA A 227 -2.87 3.79 -2.96
CA ALA A 227 -1.57 3.30 -2.48
C ALA A 227 -1.16 4.08 -1.23
N VAL A 228 -0.79 3.38 -0.15
CA VAL A 228 -0.07 3.97 0.99
C VAL A 228 1.32 3.37 1.02
N ILE A 229 2.35 4.19 0.77
CA ILE A 229 3.74 3.78 0.64
C ILE A 229 4.55 4.41 1.77
N TYR A 230 4.98 3.57 2.70
CA TYR A 230 5.82 3.93 3.84
C TYR A 230 7.31 3.88 3.48
N VAL A 231 8.09 4.86 3.95
CA VAL A 231 9.56 4.93 3.79
C VAL A 231 10.16 5.40 5.11
N SER A 232 10.79 4.51 5.89
CA SER A 232 11.40 4.78 7.21
C SER A 232 12.49 3.74 7.52
N ASP A 233 13.54 4.13 8.25
CA ASP A 233 14.60 3.25 8.72
C ASP A 233 14.37 2.71 10.16
N GLU A 234 13.30 3.12 10.85
CA GLU A 234 12.84 2.56 12.14
C GLU A 234 11.56 1.69 11.98
N ASP A 235 10.99 1.22 13.11
CA ASP A 235 9.66 0.57 13.18
C ASP A 235 8.61 1.59 13.62
N ASP A 236 7.34 1.39 13.27
CA ASP A 236 6.28 2.35 13.61
C ASP A 236 6.14 2.56 15.13
N CYS A 237 6.37 3.79 15.60
CA CYS A 237 6.30 4.16 17.02
C CYS A 237 4.96 4.85 17.37
N THR A 238 3.88 4.61 16.61
CA THR A 238 2.56 5.21 16.84
C THR A 238 2.01 4.86 18.23
N VAL A 239 2.02 5.85 19.13
CA VAL A 239 1.61 5.72 20.54
C VAL A 239 0.08 5.66 20.65
N ALA A 240 -0.43 4.85 21.59
CA ALA A 240 -1.84 4.81 21.92
C ALA A 240 -2.28 6.09 22.67
N GLU A 241 -3.47 6.61 22.36
CA GLU A 241 -3.93 7.92 22.87
C GLU A 241 -4.06 8.00 24.41
N ASP A 242 -4.19 6.85 25.08
CA ASP A 242 -4.24 6.73 26.54
C ASP A 242 -2.85 6.59 27.21
N HIS A 243 -1.78 6.56 26.40
CA HIS A 243 -0.39 6.46 26.84
C HIS A 243 0.53 7.64 26.43
N PRO A 244 0.09 8.92 26.53
CA PRO A 244 0.89 10.05 26.09
C PRO A 244 2.16 10.25 26.93
N GLU A 245 2.30 9.61 28.11
CA GLU A 245 3.55 9.59 28.86
C GLU A 245 4.72 8.93 28.12
N MET A 246 4.44 8.19 27.03
CA MET A 246 5.45 7.64 26.14
C MET A 246 6.29 8.73 25.46
N PHE A 247 5.79 9.95 25.30
CA PHE A 247 6.57 11.07 24.77
C PHE A 247 7.37 11.84 25.83
N ASP A 248 7.14 11.58 27.11
CA ASP A 248 7.72 12.38 28.20
C ASP A 248 9.23 12.10 28.37
N PRO A 249 10.13 13.09 28.14
CA PRO A 249 11.56 12.91 28.33
C PRO A 249 11.96 12.77 29.80
N GLU A 250 11.14 13.21 30.77
CA GLU A 250 11.43 13.09 32.20
C GLU A 250 11.17 11.65 32.73
N ARG A 251 10.39 10.84 32.00
CA ARG A 251 10.05 9.44 32.32
C ARG A 251 11.18 8.45 32.04
N THR A 252 12.29 8.64 32.73
CA THR A 252 13.48 7.77 32.67
C THR A 252 13.22 6.30 33.05
N ASP A 253 12.13 6.01 33.78
CA ASP A 253 11.67 4.66 34.08
C ASP A 253 11.14 3.90 32.85
N LEU A 254 10.77 4.61 31.79
CA LEU A 254 10.37 4.03 30.52
C LEU A 254 11.57 3.76 29.58
N GLY A 255 12.79 4.12 29.98
CA GLY A 255 13.97 4.03 29.13
C GLY A 255 14.12 5.20 28.15
N HIS A 256 15.14 5.10 27.28
CA HIS A 256 15.46 6.11 26.27
C HIS A 256 14.34 6.20 25.22
N LEU A 257 14.02 7.41 24.77
CA LEU A 257 12.87 7.67 23.88
C LEU A 257 12.89 6.80 22.61
N ASN A 258 14.03 6.76 21.92
CA ASN A 258 14.24 6.05 20.65
C ASN A 258 13.97 4.53 20.71
N VAL A 259 14.05 3.89 21.89
CA VAL A 259 13.76 2.44 22.05
C VAL A 259 12.47 2.18 22.81
N ARG A 260 11.72 3.23 23.16
CA ARG A 260 10.59 3.15 24.09
C ARG A 260 9.42 2.35 23.50
N CYS A 261 9.13 2.47 22.21
CA CYS A 261 8.07 1.68 21.54
C CYS A 261 8.39 0.18 21.45
N VAL A 262 9.67 -0.21 21.45
CA VAL A 262 10.09 -1.62 21.59
C VAL A 262 9.96 -2.09 23.04
N LEU A 263 10.38 -1.26 24.01
CA LEU A 263 10.36 -1.60 25.43
C LEU A 263 8.95 -1.66 26.03
N HIS A 264 8.00 -0.87 25.52
CA HIS A 264 6.61 -0.76 25.99
C HIS A 264 5.63 -0.91 24.82
N ARG A 265 5.81 -1.98 24.04
CA ARG A 265 4.99 -2.29 22.85
C ARG A 265 3.49 -2.32 23.14
N GLU A 266 3.10 -2.65 24.37
CA GLU A 266 1.71 -2.64 24.86
C GLU A 266 1.07 -1.24 24.90
N ARG A 267 1.86 -0.17 24.72
CA ARG A 267 1.42 1.23 24.70
C ARG A 267 1.47 1.88 23.31
N THR A 268 1.79 1.10 22.30
CA THR A 268 1.62 1.48 20.88
C THR A 268 0.25 1.03 20.40
N THR A 269 -0.29 1.69 19.38
CA THR A 269 -1.51 1.18 18.70
C THR A 269 -1.27 -0.23 18.17
N ALA A 270 -2.28 -1.09 18.15
CA ALA A 270 -2.11 -2.42 17.55
C ALA A 270 -2.02 -2.31 16.02
N VAL A 271 -1.14 -3.10 15.38
CA VAL A 271 -1.05 -3.16 13.91
C VAL A 271 -2.39 -3.56 13.25
N ALA A 272 -3.20 -4.34 13.97
CA ALA A 272 -4.56 -4.68 13.55
C ALA A 272 -5.52 -3.47 13.49
N GLU A 273 -5.29 -2.41 14.27
CA GLU A 273 -6.06 -1.16 14.19
C GLU A 273 -5.68 -0.35 12.96
N GLU A 274 -4.39 -0.32 12.60
CA GLU A 274 -3.96 0.33 11.35
C GLU A 274 -4.50 -0.44 10.13
N ALA A 275 -4.39 -1.77 10.15
CA ALA A 275 -4.99 -2.60 9.11
C ALA A 275 -6.52 -2.37 9.02
N ALA A 276 -7.21 -2.23 10.15
CA ALA A 276 -8.64 -1.92 10.15
C ALA A 276 -8.96 -0.51 9.63
N ALA A 277 -8.13 0.49 9.93
CA ALA A 277 -8.28 1.85 9.42
C ALA A 277 -8.12 1.92 7.90
N LEU A 278 -7.07 1.29 7.36
CA LEU A 278 -6.87 1.21 5.91
C LEU A 278 -7.98 0.39 5.22
N ARG A 279 -8.44 -0.72 5.82
CA ARG A 279 -9.58 -1.50 5.32
C ARG A 279 -10.94 -0.77 5.40
N ALA A 280 -11.05 0.30 6.19
CA ALA A 280 -12.26 1.14 6.16
C ALA A 280 -12.40 1.87 4.81
N LEU A 281 -11.30 2.13 4.10
CA LEU A 281 -11.33 2.65 2.72
C LEU A 281 -11.88 1.58 1.75
N GLU A 282 -11.52 0.30 1.91
CA GLU A 282 -12.11 -0.80 1.13
C GLU A 282 -13.64 -0.86 1.32
N ALA A 283 -14.12 -0.70 2.56
CA ALA A 283 -15.54 -0.63 2.87
C ALA A 283 -16.25 0.61 2.30
N ALA A 284 -15.51 1.69 2.02
CA ALA A 284 -16.00 2.87 1.30
C ALA A 284 -15.90 2.73 -0.24
N GLY A 285 -15.44 1.58 -0.75
CA GLY A 285 -15.40 1.25 -2.17
C GLY A 285 -14.05 1.47 -2.87
N HIS A 286 -13.00 1.80 -2.13
CA HIS A 286 -11.64 1.94 -2.67
C HIS A 286 -10.96 0.56 -2.84
N VAL A 287 -9.92 0.50 -3.68
CA VAL A 287 -8.98 -0.64 -3.70
C VAL A 287 -7.72 -0.20 -2.96
N VAL A 288 -7.34 -0.88 -1.87
CA VAL A 288 -6.18 -0.47 -1.06
C VAL A 288 -4.96 -1.35 -1.35
N VAL A 289 -3.80 -0.72 -1.49
CA VAL A 289 -2.50 -1.36 -1.68
C VAL A 289 -1.48 -0.72 -0.74
N VAL A 290 -0.65 -1.52 -0.06
CA VAL A 290 0.35 -1.03 0.91
C VAL A 290 1.77 -1.30 0.42
N GLY A 291 2.62 -0.29 0.41
CA GLY A 291 4.06 -0.41 0.19
C GLY A 291 4.83 -0.13 1.46
N ALA A 292 5.88 -0.89 1.75
CA ALA A 292 6.83 -0.57 2.81
C ALA A 292 8.27 -0.70 2.30
N ILE A 293 8.97 0.44 2.18
CA ILE A 293 10.40 0.53 1.95
C ILE A 293 11.02 0.77 3.34
N VAL A 294 11.45 -0.31 4.00
CA VAL A 294 11.75 -0.29 5.44
C VAL A 294 12.96 -1.15 5.80
N GLY A 295 13.44 -1.09 7.05
CA GLY A 295 14.67 -1.73 7.53
C GLY A 295 14.82 -3.26 7.44
N VAL A 296 14.10 -3.98 6.58
CA VAL A 296 14.24 -5.43 6.45
C VAL A 296 15.63 -5.86 5.92
N PRO A 297 16.16 -7.02 6.37
CA PRO A 297 17.47 -7.53 5.94
C PRO A 297 17.56 -7.83 4.44
N VAL A 298 18.60 -7.29 3.77
CA VAL A 298 18.84 -7.44 2.32
C VAL A 298 19.18 -8.87 1.87
N ASP A 299 19.82 -9.66 2.73
CA ASP A 299 20.31 -11.01 2.42
C ASP A 299 19.31 -12.13 2.80
N GLU A 300 18.10 -11.76 3.22
CA GLU A 300 17.05 -12.68 3.71
C GLU A 300 15.81 -12.62 2.81
N PRO A 301 15.70 -13.48 1.78
CA PRO A 301 14.58 -13.45 0.82
C PRO A 301 13.20 -13.61 1.45
N ALA A 302 13.10 -14.20 2.65
CA ALA A 302 11.85 -14.31 3.39
C ALA A 302 11.29 -12.96 3.87
N CYS A 303 12.06 -11.87 3.80
CA CYS A 303 11.69 -10.53 4.25
C CYS A 303 11.46 -9.50 3.12
N THR A 304 11.52 -9.89 1.85
CA THR A 304 11.20 -9.02 0.71
C THR A 304 10.27 -9.76 -0.24
N GLY A 305 9.10 -9.20 -0.51
CA GLY A 305 8.03 -9.90 -1.24
C GLY A 305 6.63 -9.36 -0.91
N PHE A 306 5.61 -10.04 -1.43
CA PHE A 306 4.22 -9.78 -1.06
C PHE A 306 3.92 -10.27 0.36
N GLY A 307 2.95 -9.66 1.05
CA GLY A 307 2.63 -9.96 2.45
C GLY A 307 2.33 -11.42 2.77
N ASP A 308 1.76 -12.16 1.82
CA ASP A 308 1.48 -13.60 1.90
C ASP A 308 2.71 -14.50 1.65
N GLU A 309 3.84 -13.91 1.24
CA GLU A 309 5.14 -14.55 1.06
C GLU A 309 6.07 -14.35 2.30
N LEU A 310 5.70 -13.48 3.25
CA LEU A 310 6.55 -13.04 4.37
C LEU A 310 6.46 -13.89 5.66
N GLU A 311 5.89 -15.11 5.63
CA GLU A 311 5.69 -15.95 6.83
C GLU A 311 6.98 -16.15 7.64
N GLY A 312 8.12 -16.29 6.95
CA GLY A 312 9.43 -16.51 7.59
C GLY A 312 10.10 -15.26 8.18
N CYS A 313 9.69 -14.05 7.79
CA CYS A 313 10.47 -12.84 8.09
C CYS A 313 10.56 -12.54 9.59
N LEU A 314 9.42 -12.52 10.29
CA LEU A 314 9.33 -12.17 11.72
C LEU A 314 10.05 -13.15 12.64
N ALA A 315 10.42 -14.34 12.12
CA ALA A 315 11.20 -15.36 12.80
C ALA A 315 12.71 -15.29 12.53
N SER A 316 13.17 -14.45 11.59
CA SER A 316 14.61 -14.24 11.34
C SER A 316 15.28 -13.59 12.56
N ALA A 317 16.49 -14.05 12.88
CA ALA A 317 17.31 -13.47 13.95
C ALA A 317 17.76 -12.03 13.65
N ALA A 318 17.77 -11.63 12.38
CA ALA A 318 18.01 -10.24 11.98
C ALA A 318 16.81 -9.33 12.30
N MET A 319 15.60 -9.87 12.30
CA MET A 319 14.34 -9.16 12.63
C MET A 319 14.02 -9.15 14.14
N ALA A 320 14.99 -9.51 14.99
CA ALA A 320 14.82 -9.51 16.44
C ALA A 320 15.21 -8.15 17.03
N GLU A 321 14.20 -7.41 17.51
CA GLU A 321 14.40 -6.16 18.27
C GLU A 321 15.26 -6.45 19.52
N ARG A 322 16.46 -5.89 19.55
CA ARG A 322 17.41 -6.05 20.65
C ARG A 322 18.11 -4.73 20.88
N ILE A 323 18.09 -4.22 22.11
CA ILE A 323 18.90 -3.06 22.50
C ILE A 323 20.37 -3.34 22.21
N ASP A 324 21.07 -2.38 21.60
CA ASP A 324 22.51 -2.51 21.36
C ASP A 324 23.28 -2.43 22.70
N PRO A 325 24.14 -3.41 23.03
CA PRO A 325 24.90 -3.41 24.29
C PRO A 325 26.01 -2.35 24.36
N VAL A 326 26.37 -1.72 23.23
CA VAL A 326 27.31 -0.62 23.10
C VAL A 326 26.59 0.73 23.11
N SER A 327 25.42 0.82 22.46
CA SER A 327 24.56 2.01 22.49
C SER A 327 23.15 1.69 23.03
N PRO A 328 22.92 1.75 24.36
CA PRO A 328 21.63 1.37 24.96
C PRO A 328 20.43 2.26 24.60
N SER A 329 20.68 3.32 23.82
CA SER A 329 19.67 4.19 23.20
C SER A 329 19.18 3.69 21.84
N GLU A 330 19.80 2.66 21.27
CA GLU A 330 19.56 2.16 19.90
C GLU A 330 19.22 0.66 19.91
N LEU A 331 18.71 0.17 18.78
CA LEU A 331 18.56 -1.26 18.50
C LEU A 331 19.78 -1.78 17.73
N VAL A 332 20.00 -3.09 17.75
CA VAL A 332 20.91 -3.73 16.79
C VAL A 332 20.23 -3.70 15.41
N PRO A 333 20.86 -3.13 14.36
CA PRO A 333 20.23 -2.98 13.04
C PRO A 333 19.96 -4.33 12.36
N SER A 334 18.86 -4.38 11.62
CA SER A 334 18.45 -5.51 10.76
C SER A 334 19.07 -5.41 9.36
N CYS A 335 19.36 -4.21 8.87
CA CYS A 335 20.22 -4.01 7.70
C CYS A 335 21.24 -2.89 7.93
N ASN A 336 22.46 -3.10 7.45
CA ASN A 336 23.57 -2.16 7.54
C ASN A 336 24.44 -2.37 6.30
N THR A 337 24.40 -1.40 5.39
CA THR A 337 25.01 -1.49 4.06
C THR A 337 25.65 -0.15 3.70
N ALA A 338 26.31 -0.07 2.53
CA ALA A 338 26.73 1.21 1.97
C ALA A 338 25.55 2.10 1.50
N MET A 339 24.32 1.57 1.51
CA MET A 339 23.11 2.26 1.05
C MET A 339 22.23 2.81 2.18
N GLY A 340 22.50 2.43 3.43
CA GLY A 340 21.69 2.78 4.60
C GLY A 340 21.95 1.85 5.78
N LEU A 341 21.54 2.30 6.97
CA LEU A 341 21.49 1.53 8.22
C LEU A 341 20.08 1.67 8.78
N ALA A 342 19.42 0.55 9.08
CA ALA A 342 18.03 0.56 9.53
C ALA A 342 17.75 -0.57 10.53
N PHE A 343 16.70 -0.39 11.33
CA PHE A 343 16.33 -1.22 12.47
C PHE A 343 15.09 -2.07 12.18
N PRO A 344 14.83 -3.16 12.96
CA PRO A 344 13.84 -4.19 12.60
C PRO A 344 12.39 -3.67 12.43
N PRO A 345 11.83 -3.55 11.21
CA PRO A 345 10.53 -2.92 10.95
C PRO A 345 9.38 -3.91 11.12
N ARG A 346 9.24 -4.48 12.33
CA ARG A 346 8.33 -5.61 12.57
C ARG A 346 6.86 -5.27 12.31
N ARG A 347 6.40 -4.06 12.64
CA ARG A 347 5.00 -3.63 12.44
C ARG A 347 4.65 -3.52 10.96
N PHE A 348 5.59 -3.07 10.14
CA PHE A 348 5.39 -3.00 8.69
C PHE A 348 5.25 -4.39 8.06
N VAL A 349 6.01 -5.37 8.54
CA VAL A 349 5.87 -6.77 8.09
C VAL A 349 4.55 -7.38 8.59
N GLU A 350 4.15 -7.12 9.84
CA GLU A 350 2.84 -7.52 10.39
C GLU A 350 1.67 -6.88 9.60
N LEU A 351 1.78 -5.60 9.22
CA LEU A 351 0.79 -4.90 8.40
C LEU A 351 0.72 -5.49 6.99
N ALA A 352 1.88 -5.76 6.37
CA ALA A 352 1.91 -6.38 5.05
C ALA A 352 1.27 -7.77 5.06
N GLN A 353 1.59 -8.62 6.05
CA GLN A 353 0.94 -9.91 6.24
C GLN A 353 -0.58 -9.80 6.38
N ALA A 354 -1.10 -8.75 7.03
CA ALA A 354 -2.54 -8.49 7.15
C ALA A 354 -3.23 -8.07 5.83
N PHE A 355 -2.46 -7.66 4.82
CA PHE A 355 -2.93 -7.33 3.47
C PHE A 355 -2.60 -8.40 2.41
N GLY A 356 -1.70 -9.35 2.71
CA GLY A 356 -1.32 -10.42 1.80
C GLY A 356 -0.77 -9.88 0.49
N ASP A 357 -1.32 -10.35 -0.62
CA ASP A 357 -0.87 -10.00 -1.98
C ASP A 357 -1.20 -8.55 -2.41
N ARG A 358 -1.94 -7.80 -1.57
CA ARG A 358 -2.16 -6.34 -1.66
C ARG A 358 -1.07 -5.51 -0.97
N ALA A 359 -0.10 -6.12 -0.29
CA ALA A 359 1.03 -5.40 0.29
C ALA A 359 2.37 -5.93 -0.20
N TYR A 360 3.37 -5.06 -0.34
CA TYR A 360 4.73 -5.43 -0.73
C TYR A 360 5.76 -4.74 0.18
N VAL A 361 6.71 -5.53 0.69
CA VAL A 361 7.82 -5.07 1.54
C VAL A 361 9.12 -5.20 0.78
N ALA A 362 9.97 -4.18 0.85
CA ALA A 362 11.35 -4.22 0.40
C ALA A 362 12.28 -3.52 1.39
N SER A 363 13.55 -3.92 1.38
CA SER A 363 14.58 -3.29 2.20
C SER A 363 14.82 -1.84 1.77
N ILE A 364 14.96 -0.94 2.73
CA ILE A 364 15.40 0.44 2.54
C ILE A 364 16.92 0.52 2.24
N CYS A 365 17.69 -0.46 2.72
CA CYS A 365 19.14 -0.57 2.58
C CYS A 365 19.62 -1.06 1.18
N VAL A 366 18.93 -0.69 0.09
CA VAL A 366 19.22 -1.16 -1.29
C VAL A 366 19.53 0.02 -2.23
N PRO A 367 20.25 -0.20 -3.35
CA PRO A 367 20.64 0.89 -4.25
C PRO A 367 19.49 1.52 -5.04
N ASP A 368 18.34 0.84 -5.18
CA ASP A 368 17.13 1.40 -5.78
C ASP A 368 15.85 0.70 -5.29
N TYR A 369 14.73 1.44 -5.25
CA TYR A 369 13.43 0.94 -4.81
C TYR A 369 12.50 0.53 -5.98
N LYS A 370 13.05 0.34 -7.20
CA LYS A 370 12.24 0.21 -8.41
C LYS A 370 11.40 -1.06 -8.41
N ASP A 371 11.93 -2.18 -7.92
CA ASP A 371 11.21 -3.47 -7.92
C ASP A 371 9.91 -3.41 -7.11
N LEU A 372 9.94 -2.82 -5.90
CA LEU A 372 8.75 -2.56 -5.08
C LEU A 372 7.76 -1.65 -5.81
N LEU A 373 8.22 -0.51 -6.30
CA LEU A 373 7.35 0.50 -6.92
C LEU A 373 6.69 -0.03 -8.20
N VAL A 374 7.43 -0.82 -9.00
CA VAL A 374 6.93 -1.51 -10.19
C VAL A 374 5.87 -2.56 -9.85
N ARG A 375 6.06 -3.34 -8.77
CA ARG A 375 5.11 -4.39 -8.36
C ARG A 375 3.83 -3.81 -7.78
N LEU A 376 3.93 -2.77 -6.95
CA LEU A 376 2.78 -2.03 -6.42
C LEU A 376 1.95 -1.39 -7.54
N ALA A 377 2.59 -0.78 -8.54
CA ALA A 377 1.90 -0.23 -9.71
C ALA A 377 1.02 -1.27 -10.42
N GLY A 378 1.48 -2.52 -10.54
CA GLY A 378 0.67 -3.62 -11.11
C GLY A 378 -0.56 -4.00 -10.28
N ARG A 379 -0.51 -3.81 -8.95
CA ARG A 379 -1.61 -4.11 -8.02
C ARG A 379 -2.70 -3.06 -8.00
N LEU A 380 -2.38 -1.79 -8.27
CA LEU A 380 -3.36 -0.70 -8.33
C LEU A 380 -4.40 -0.85 -9.45
N PHE A 381 -4.08 -1.62 -10.50
CA PHE A 381 -5.02 -1.96 -11.58
C PHE A 381 -5.61 -3.38 -11.45
N SER A 382 -5.44 -4.05 -10.31
CA SER A 382 -6.04 -5.36 -10.07
C SER A 382 -7.44 -5.19 -9.47
N SER A 383 -8.45 -5.77 -10.11
CA SER A 383 -9.84 -5.79 -9.64
C SER A 383 -9.94 -6.16 -8.15
N PRO A 384 -10.94 -5.64 -7.39
CA PRO A 384 -11.12 -5.91 -5.96
C PRO A 384 -11.03 -7.40 -5.57
#